data_AF-A0A962V4R4-F1
#
_entry.id   AF-A0A962V4R4-F1
#
_cell.length_a   1.000
_cell.length_b   1.000
_cell.length_c   1.000
_cell.angle_alpha   90.00
_cell.angle_beta   90.00
_cell.angle_gamma   90.00
#
_symmetry.space_group_name_H-M   'P 1'
#
loop_
_entity.id
_entity.type
_entity.pdbx_description
1 polymer ?
#
loop_
_entity_poly.entity_id
_entity_poly.type
_entity_poly.pdbx_seq_one_letter_code
_entity_poly.pdbx_strand_id
1 'polypeptide(L)' 'LTAETLHLPVDHPDYAPKIKRMIEIAWDEVPRIALWQPALNVGTRNLEGYEYWFHRQLDARSLRG' A
#
# COMPACT_ATOMS: atom_id res chain seq x y z
N LEU A 1 -5.72 22.08 -1.96
CA LEU A 1 -5.53 20.63 -2.19
C LEU A 1 -6.59 19.81 -1.46
N THR A 2 -6.69 19.85 -0.14
CA THR A 2 -7.52 18.91 0.65
C THR A 2 -9.01 18.85 0.26
N ALA A 3 -9.71 19.98 0.08
CA ALA A 3 -11.13 19.97 -0.26
C ALA A 3 -11.43 19.53 -1.71
N GLU A 4 -10.50 19.71 -2.65
CA GLU A 4 -10.66 19.36 -4.06
C GLU A 4 -10.26 17.92 -4.40
N THR A 5 -9.49 17.27 -3.53
CA THR A 5 -8.89 15.96 -3.81
C THR A 5 -9.40 14.83 -2.93
N LEU A 6 -10.02 15.13 -1.78
CA LEU A 6 -10.41 14.09 -0.81
C LEU A 6 -11.48 13.12 -1.33
N HIS A 7 -12.35 13.56 -2.25
CA HIS A 7 -13.48 12.77 -2.76
C HIS A 7 -13.41 12.48 -4.26
N LEU A 8 -12.23 12.63 -4.88
CA LEU A 8 -12.10 12.46 -6.31
C LEU A 8 -12.23 10.97 -6.69
N PRO A 9 -13.17 10.59 -7.58
CA PRO A 9 -13.27 9.22 -8.10
C PRO A 9 -11.97 8.78 -8.78
N VAL A 10 -11.65 7.48 -8.69
CA VAL A 10 -10.39 6.93 -9.24
C VAL A 10 -10.31 6.99 -10.77
N ASP A 11 -11.46 7.04 -11.44
CA ASP A 11 -11.62 7.16 -12.89
C ASP A 11 -11.63 8.62 -13.37
N HIS A 12 -11.68 9.59 -12.45
CA HIS A 12 -11.62 11.00 -12.80
C HIS A 12 -10.25 11.32 -13.45
N PRO A 13 -10.20 12.07 -14.57
CA PRO A 13 -8.94 12.34 -15.29
C PRO A 13 -7.86 12.98 -14.42
N ASP A 14 -8.27 13.83 -13.47
CA ASP A 14 -7.35 14.51 -12.56
C ASP A 14 -6.83 13.63 -11.40
N TYR A 15 -7.35 12.41 -11.21
CA TYR A 15 -6.97 11.57 -10.08
C TYR A 15 -5.49 11.24 -10.10
N ALA A 16 -5.02 10.60 -11.17
CA ALA A 16 -3.63 10.18 -11.26
C ALA A 16 -2.63 11.37 -11.21
N PRO A 17 -2.85 12.50 -11.93
CA PRO A 17 -2.01 13.69 -11.81
C PRO A 17 -1.94 14.25 -10.38
N LYS A 18 -3.08 14.41 -9.70
CA LYS A 18 -3.12 15.00 -8.35
C LYS A 18 -2.49 14.09 -7.30
N ILE A 19 -2.67 12.77 -7.41
CA ILE A 19 -2.01 11.80 -6.51
C ILE A 19 -0.49 11.80 -6.72
N LYS A 20 0.00 11.86 -7.96
CA LYS A 20 1.45 11.97 -8.24
C LYS A 20 2.02 13.25 -7.63
N ARG A 21 1.33 14.38 -7.77
CA ARG A 21 1.74 15.64 -7.16
C ARG A 21 1.81 15.58 -5.64
N MET A 22 0.86 14.90 -4.99
CA MET A 22 0.90 14.66 -3.55
C MET A 22 2.14 13.84 -3.14
N ILE A 23 2.50 12.81 -3.90
CA ILE A 23 3.68 11.97 -3.63
C ILE A 23 4.98 12.78 -3.79
N GLU A 24 5.07 13.64 -4.81
CA GLU A 24 6.20 14.57 -5.02
C GLU A 24 6.38 15.52 -3.84
N ILE A 25 5.30 16.19 -3.41
CA ILE A 25 5.33 17.08 -2.23
C ILE A 25 5.83 16.30 -1.01
N ALA A 26 5.34 15.08 -0.78
CA ALA A 26 5.81 14.26 0.32
C ALA A 26 7.30 13.87 0.19
N TRP A 27 7.84 13.79 -1.04
CA TRP A 27 9.26 13.51 -1.29
C TRP A 27 10.16 14.70 -1.07
N ASP A 28 9.70 15.88 -1.48
CA ASP A 28 10.50 17.09 -1.43
C ASP A 28 10.45 17.76 -0.04
N GLU A 29 9.29 17.73 0.63
CA GLU A 29 9.04 18.56 1.82
C GLU A 29 9.11 17.80 3.15
N VAL A 30 8.93 16.47 3.14
CA VAL A 30 8.98 15.68 4.39
C VAL A 30 10.41 15.21 4.64
N PRO A 31 11.05 15.59 5.76
CA PRO A 31 12.40 15.14 6.08
C PRO A 31 12.39 13.63 6.33
N ARG A 32 12.85 12.87 5.34
CA ARG A 32 12.86 11.40 5.36
C ARG A 32 14.16 10.85 4.83
N ILE A 33 14.65 9.78 5.44
CA ILE A 33 15.77 8.98 4.95
C ILE A 33 15.17 7.63 4.54
N ALA A 34 15.26 7.28 3.26
CA ALA A 34 14.78 5.97 2.80
C ALA A 34 15.75 4.88 3.29
N LEU A 35 15.34 4.13 4.33
CA LEU A 35 16.18 3.09 4.93
C LEU A 35 16.00 1.75 4.23
N TRP A 36 14.75 1.29 4.11
CA TRP A 36 14.43 -0.04 3.59
C TRP A 36 12.93 -0.16 3.28
N GLN A 37 12.58 -1.00 2.30
CA GLN A 37 11.22 -1.44 2.03
C GLN A 37 11.05 -2.89 2.46
N PRO A 38 10.18 -3.19 3.44
CA PRO A 38 10.03 -4.54 3.96
C PRO A 38 9.58 -5.57 2.92
N ALA A 39 10.39 -6.62 2.75
CA ALA A 39 9.95 -7.87 2.16
C ALA A 39 9.39 -8.76 3.28
N LEU A 40 8.09 -9.05 3.21
CA LEU A 40 7.42 -9.95 4.15
C LEU A 40 7.46 -11.35 3.53
N ASN A 41 8.02 -12.30 4.29
CA ASN A 41 8.14 -13.70 3.87
C ASN A 41 7.49 -14.57 4.94
N VAL A 42 6.86 -15.65 4.50
CA VAL A 42 6.26 -16.65 5.39
C VAL A 42 6.80 -18.02 5.04
N GLY A 43 7.20 -18.78 6.06
CA GLY A 43 7.53 -20.20 5.93
C GLY A 43 6.42 -21.05 6.53
N THR A 44 5.93 -22.06 5.80
CA THR A 44 4.95 -23.04 6.28
C THR A 44 5.44 -24.47 6.01
N ARG A 45 4.91 -25.44 6.74
CA ARG A 45 5.15 -26.87 6.49
C ARG A 45 3.81 -27.58 6.36
N ASN A 46 3.55 -28.16 5.19
CA ASN A 46 2.33 -28.91 4.87
C ASN A 46 1.04 -28.10 5.13
N LEU A 47 1.04 -26.79 4.86
CA LEU A 47 -0.15 -25.94 4.96
C LEU A 47 -0.56 -25.41 3.60
N GLU A 48 -1.86 -25.35 3.36
CA GLU A 48 -2.49 -24.78 2.16
C GLU A 48 -3.28 -23.51 2.50
N GLY A 49 -3.79 -22.82 1.46
CA GLY A 49 -4.66 -21.65 1.64
C GLY A 49 -3.93 -20.37 2.01
N TYR A 50 -2.67 -20.24 1.59
CA TYR A 50 -1.85 -19.06 1.83
C TYR A 50 -2.42 -17.81 1.16
N GLU A 51 -2.71 -16.78 1.94
CA GLU A 51 -3.16 -15.49 1.44
C GLU A 51 -2.50 -14.34 2.22
N TYR A 52 -2.15 -13.27 1.51
CA TYR A 52 -1.75 -12.01 2.12
C TYR A 52 -2.96 -11.09 2.21
N TRP A 53 -3.20 -10.55 3.41
CA TRP A 53 -4.19 -9.53 3.63
C TRP A 53 -3.74 -8.17 3.05
N PHE A 54 -4.63 -7.18 3.00
CA PHE A 54 -4.39 -5.87 2.37
C PHE A 54 -3.23 -5.04 2.97
N HIS A 55 -2.71 -5.43 4.14
CA HIS A 55 -1.49 -4.87 4.75
C HIS A 55 -0.26 -5.78 4.62
N ARG A 56 -0.31 -6.75 3.71
CA ARG A 56 0.74 -7.76 3.47
C ARG A 56 1.02 -8.66 4.68
N GLN A 57 0.09 -8.71 5.63
CA GLN A 57 0.12 -9.65 6.74
C GLN A 57 -0.47 -10.98 6.31
N LEU A 58 0.10 -12.10 6.77
CA LEU A 58 -0.47 -13.42 6.55
C LEU A 58 -1.91 -13.47 7.09
N ASP A 59 -2.85 -13.85 6.24
CA ASP A 59 -4.20 -14.20 6.70
C ASP A 59 -4.19 -15.64 7.22
N ALA A 60 -4.26 -15.79 8.55
CA ALA A 60 -4.27 -17.10 9.18
C ALA A 60 -5.63 -17.83 9.06
N ARG A 61 -6.71 -17.11 8.70
CA ARG A 61 -8.07 -17.67 8.68
C ARG A 61 -8.28 -18.64 7.52
N SER A 62 -7.56 -18.44 6.42
CA SER A 62 -7.63 -19.28 5.22
C SER A 62 -6.75 -20.52 5.30
N LEU A 63 -5.82 -20.59 6.28
CA LEU A 63 -4.84 -21.67 6.42
C LEU A 63 -5.50 -23.00 6.82
N ARG A 64 -5.03 -24.07 6.18
CA ARG A 64 -5.51 -25.45 6.41
C ARG A 64 -4.31 -26.40 6.43
N GLY A 65 -4.41 -27.47 7.21
CA GLY A 65 -3.39 -28.52 7.34
C GLY A 65 -4.01 -29.90 7.39
#